data_AF-A0A662HUF9-F1
#
_entry.id   AF-A0A662HUF9-F1
#
_cell.length_a   1.000
_cell.length_b   1.000
_cell.length_c   1.000
_cell.angle_alpha   90.00
_cell.angle_beta   90.00
_cell.angle_gamma   90.00
#
_symmetry.space_group_name_H-M   'P 1'
#
loop_
_entity.id
_entity.type
_entity.pdbx_description
1 polymer ?
#
loop_
_entity_poly.entity_id
_entity_poly.type
_entity_poly.pdbx_seq_one_letter_code
_entity_poly.pdbx_strand_id
1 'polypeptide(L)' 'MNLLIPSYVIQRDVSIETVYQLTCRDRNRLALTSDLLAAVALGIKNILVMTGDYVTLDDDPGQNPFLT' A
#
# COMPACT_ATOMS: atom_id res chain seq x y z
N MET A 1 4.55 4.53 3.74
CA MET A 1 3.75 4.39 4.98
C MET A 1 3.22 2.95 5.06
N ASN A 2 3.26 2.25 6.20
CA ASN A 2 2.68 0.91 6.31
C ASN A 2 1.24 1.02 6.86
N LEU A 3 0.26 0.53 6.12
CA LEU A 3 -1.17 0.62 6.46
C LEU A 3 -1.68 -0.57 7.28
N LEU A 4 -0.82 -1.51 7.62
CA LEU A 4 -1.21 -2.78 8.23
C LEU A 4 -1.75 -2.62 9.66
N ILE A 5 -1.04 -1.86 10.50
CA ILE A 5 -1.47 -1.59 11.89
C ILE A 5 -2.80 -0.82 11.96
N PRO A 6 -3.00 0.30 11.25
CA PRO A 6 -4.27 1.01 11.31
C PRO A 6 -5.44 0.16 10.75
N SER A 7 -5.20 -0.66 9.73
CA SER A 7 -6.21 -1.60 9.23
C SER A 7 -6.64 -2.58 10.32
N TYR A 8 -5.68 -3.16 11.05
CA TYR A 8 -5.99 -4.07 12.14
C TYR A 8 -6.75 -3.42 13.30
N VAL A 9 -6.37 -2.20 13.69
CA VAL A 9 -7.07 -1.46 14.76
C VAL A 9 -8.52 -1.20 14.36
N ILE A 10 -8.76 -0.75 13.12
CA ILE A 10 -10.12 -0.51 12.60
C ILE A 10 -10.93 -1.82 12.57
N GLN A 11 -10.34 -2.91 12.10
CA GLN A 11 -11.00 -4.21 12.06
C GLN A 11 -11.42 -4.68 13.45
N ARG A 12 -10.54 -4.49 14.43
CA ARG A 12 -10.76 -4.89 15.82
C ARG A 12 -11.82 -4.01 16.50
N ASP A 13 -11.73 -2.70 16.36
CA ASP A 13 -12.55 -1.75 17.12
C ASP A 13 -13.95 -1.59 16.52
N VAL A 14 -14.05 -1.63 15.18
CA VAL A 14 -15.32 -1.42 14.46
C VAL A 14 -16.00 -2.75 14.11
N SER A 15 -15.30 -3.87 14.22
CA SER A 15 -15.80 -5.22 13.87
C SER A 15 -16.24 -5.35 12.40
N ILE A 16 -15.63 -4.56 11.51
CA ILE A 16 -15.88 -4.58 10.06
C ILE A 16 -14.67 -5.22 9.36
N GLU A 17 -14.91 -5.98 8.29
CA GLU A 17 -13.82 -6.50 7.45
C GLU A 17 -13.05 -5.36 6.79
N THR A 18 -11.76 -5.25 7.10
CA THR A 18 -10.89 -4.24 6.50
C THR A 18 -10.19 -4.76 5.25
N VAL A 19 -10.06 -3.89 4.25
CA VAL A 19 -9.26 -4.13 3.06
C VAL A 19 -7.89 -3.48 3.22
N TYR A 20 -6.84 -4.29 3.33
CA TYR A 20 -5.47 -3.79 3.45
C TYR A 20 -4.92 -3.40 2.07
N GLN A 21 -4.69 -2.10 1.88
CA GLN A 21 -4.12 -1.56 0.66
C GLN A 21 -2.59 -1.65 0.68
N LEU A 22 -2.03 -2.38 -0.29
CA LEU A 22 -0.60 -2.62 -0.42
C LEU A 22 -0.08 -2.03 -1.73
N THR A 23 0.95 -1.18 -1.64
CA THR A 23 1.62 -0.54 -2.78
C THR A 23 2.97 -1.19 -3.06
N CYS A 24 3.19 -1.64 -4.30
CA CYS A 24 4.38 -2.42 -4.66
C CYS A 24 5.63 -1.59 -5.03
N ARG A 25 5.51 -0.28 -5.33
CA ARG A 25 6.61 0.53 -5.88
C ARG A 25 7.89 0.56 -5.02
N ASP A 26 7.73 0.75 -3.72
CA ASP A 26 8.86 1.02 -2.81
C ASP A 26 9.25 -0.21 -1.98
N ARG A 27 8.80 -1.41 -2.36
CA ARG A 27 8.91 -2.62 -1.52
C ARG A 27 9.58 -3.77 -2.26
N ASN A 28 10.60 -4.34 -1.61
CA ASN A 28 11.24 -5.58 -2.09
C ASN A 28 10.29 -6.78 -1.95
N ARG A 29 10.49 -7.82 -2.77
CA ARG A 29 9.70 -9.07 -2.73
C ARG A 29 9.62 -9.68 -1.32
N LEU A 30 10.71 -9.65 -0.55
CA LEU A 30 10.71 -10.13 0.85
C LEU A 30 9.86 -9.26 1.78
N ALA A 31 9.86 -7.94 1.58
CA ALA A 31 9.04 -7.03 2.37
C ALA A 31 7.55 -7.27 2.09
N LEU A 32 7.19 -7.46 0.82
CA LEU A 32 5.82 -7.81 0.41
C LEU A 32 5.36 -9.14 1.04
N THR A 33 6.21 -10.18 1.02
CA THR A 33 5.89 -11.45 1.66
C THR A 33 5.75 -11.32 3.18
N SER A 34 6.60 -10.50 3.81
CA SER A 34 6.52 -10.22 5.25
C SER A 34 5.20 -9.51 5.61
N ASP A 35 4.79 -8.52 4.83
CA ASP A 35 3.53 -7.80 5.05
C ASP A 35 2.32 -8.72 4.84
N LEU A 36 2.35 -9.61 3.84
CA LEU A 36 1.31 -10.62 3.62
C LEU A 36 1.21 -11.60 4.80
N LEU A 37 2.35 -12.10 5.30
CA LEU A 37 2.37 -13.01 6.44
C LEU A 37 1.81 -12.33 7.71
N ALA A 38 2.18 -11.06 7.93
CA ALA A 38 1.65 -10.27 9.03
C ALA A 38 0.14 -10.00 8.90
N ALA A 39 -0.35 -9.71 7.69
CA ALA A 39 -1.78 -9.50 7.44
C ALA A 39 -2.60 -10.77 7.77
N VAL A 40 -2.11 -11.95 7.35
CA VAL A 40 -2.74 -13.24 7.66
C VAL A 40 -2.73 -13.52 9.17
N ALA A 41 -1.60 -13.24 9.84
CA ALA A 41 -1.49 -13.42 11.30
C ALA A 41 -2.47 -12.52 12.07
N LEU A 42 -2.82 -11.35 11.53
CA LEU A 42 -3.78 -10.42 12.11
C LEU A 42 -5.24 -10.70 11.72
N GLY A 43 -5.49 -11.68 10.86
CA GLY A 43 -6.84 -12.02 10.40
C GLY A 43 -7.40 -11.13 9.30
N ILE A 44 -6.55 -10.33 8.65
CA ILE A 44 -6.92 -9.54 7.47
C ILE A 44 -6.95 -10.48 6.27
N LYS A 45 -8.13 -10.68 5.68
CA LYS A 45 -8.33 -11.56 4.50
C LYS A 45 -8.38 -10.80 3.19
N ASN A 46 -8.74 -9.52 3.24
CA ASN A 46 -8.95 -8.70 2.05
C ASN A 46 -7.72 -7.82 1.83
N ILE A 47 -7.08 -7.98 0.68
CA ILE A 47 -5.86 -7.27 0.31
C ILE A 47 -6.06 -6.65 -1.07
N LEU A 48 -5.88 -5.34 -1.17
CA LEU A 48 -5.91 -4.60 -2.42
C LEU A 48 -4.48 -4.26 -2.83
N VAL A 49 -4.01 -4.85 -3.92
CA VAL A 49 -2.66 -4.64 -4.43
C VAL A 49 -2.68 -3.58 -5.53
N MET A 50 -1.86 -2.55 -5.38
CA MET A 50 -1.74 -1.47 -6.36
C MET A 50 -0.27 -1.20 -6.70
N THR A 51 -0.01 -0.80 -7.94
CA THR A 51 1.35 -0.45 -8.40
C THR A 51 1.88 0.81 -7.70
N GLY A 52 0.99 1.64 -7.15
CA GLY A 52 1.28 2.96 -6.56
C GLY A 52 0.90 4.09 -7.52
N ASP A 53 0.79 5.30 -6.99
CA ASP A 53 0.36 6.46 -7.79
C ASP A 53 1.40 6.77 -8.87
N TYR A 54 1.04 6.81 -10.15
CA TYR A 54 1.92 7.45 -11.13
C TYR A 54 2.21 8.86 -10.63
N VAL A 55 3.48 9.26 -10.63
CA VAL A 55 3.80 10.68 -10.50
C VAL A 55 3.22 11.27 -11.78
N THR A 56 1.98 11.77 -11.71
CA THR A 56 1.45 12.63 -12.75
C THR A 56 2.46 13.75 -12.82
N LEU A 57 3.19 13.77 -13.92
CA LEU A 57 3.95 14.90 -14.41
C LEU A 57 3.15 16.14 -14.04
N ASP A 58 3.66 16.94 -13.11
CA ASP A 58 3.08 18.25 -12.83
C ASP A 58 2.92 18.94 -14.19
N ASP A 59 1.71 19.43 -14.47
CA ASP A 59 1.44 20.36 -15.56
C ASP A 59 2.04 21.76 -15.23
N ASP A 60 3.23 21.79 -14.63
CA ASP A 60 4.10 22.96 -14.65
C ASP A 60 5.01 22.80 -15.88
N PRO A 61 4.80 23.58 -16.96
CA PRO A 61 5.53 23.44 -18.22
C PRO A 61 7.04 23.72 -18.12
N GLY A 62 7.61 23.89 -16.91
CA GLY A 62 9.02 24.14 -16.67
C GLY A 62 9.87 22.99 -16.13
N GLN A 63 9.30 21.84 -15.72
CA GLN A 63 10.07 20.85 -14.92
C GLN A 63 9.98 19.40 -15.42
N ASN A 64 10.37 19.17 -16.68
CA ASN A 64 10.55 17.82 -17.22
C ASN A 64 12.04 17.55 -17.53
N PRO A 65 12.82 16.91 -16.65
CA PRO A 65 14.23 16.60 -16.89
C PRO A 65 14.46 15.35 -17.78
N PHE A 66 13.41 14.76 -18.35
CA PHE A 66 13.51 13.50 -19.11
C PHE A 66 13.18 13.62 -20.61
N LEU A 67 13.17 14.83 -21.15
CA LEU A 67 13.15 15.06 -22.60
C LEU A 67 14.36 15.92 -22.97
N THR A 68 15.48 15.27 -23.24
CA THR A 68 16.59 15.79 -24.05
C THR A 68 16.90 14.76 -25.13
#